data_AF-A0A060CG04-F1
#
_entry.id   AF-A0A060CG04-F1
#
_cell.length_a   1.000
_cell.length_b   1.000
_cell.length_c   1.000
_cell.angle_alpha   90.00
_cell.angle_beta   90.00
_cell.angle_gamma   90.00
#
_symmetry.space_group_name_H-M   'P 1'
#
loop_
_entity.id
_entity.type
_entity.pdbx_description
1 polymer ?
#
loop_
_entity_poly.entity_id
_entity_poly.type
_entity_poly.pdbx_seq_one_letter_code
_entity_poly.pdbx_strand_id
1 'polypeptide(L)'
;GFKHVVLKPHFIDSLSNYNSEHSGPYGKIVSSWKRIGKTIFYHVIIPANSNATIYFPITKRQKVYVDNKQIKNPSKYFIRSGNYTFIIK
;
A
#
# COMPACT_ATOMS: atom_id res chain seq x y z
N GLY A 1 18.13 -8.09 -4.48
CA GLY A 1 16.87 -8.11 -5.25
C GLY A 1 15.68 -8.21 -4.33
N PHE A 2 15.02 -7.10 -3.99
CA PHE A 2 13.63 -7.03 -3.48
C PHE A 2 13.14 -8.06 -2.42
N LYS A 3 14.02 -8.63 -1.61
CA LYS A 3 13.66 -9.48 -0.46
C LYS A 3 12.87 -8.69 0.60
N HIS A 4 13.23 -7.41 0.75
CA HIS A 4 12.46 -6.40 1.48
C HIS A 4 12.10 -5.26 0.53
N VAL A 5 10.82 -4.89 0.47
CA VAL A 5 10.30 -3.82 -0.38
C VAL A 5 9.88 -2.64 0.47
N VAL A 6 10.29 -1.43 0.09
CA VAL A 6 9.83 -0.19 0.75
C VAL A 6 8.83 0.49 -0.17
N LEU A 7 7.58 0.60 0.29
CA LEU A 7 6.48 1.24 -0.42
C LEU A 7 6.21 2.61 0.20
N LYS A 8 6.40 3.67 -0.59
CA LYS A 8 6.12 5.05 -0.22
C LYS A 8 5.18 5.65 -1.28
N PRO A 9 3.89 5.28 -1.28
CA PRO A 9 2.94 5.87 -2.22
C PRO A 9 2.86 7.38 -1.98
N HIS A 10 2.46 8.13 -3.01
CA HIS A 10 2.15 9.55 -2.92
C HIS A 10 0.74 9.77 -3.46
N PHE A 11 -0.20 10.09 -2.58
CA PHE A 11 -1.61 10.27 -2.96
C PHE A 11 -1.85 11.74 -3.32
N ILE A 12 -1.69 12.06 -4.60
CA ILE A 12 -1.82 13.44 -5.11
C ILE A 12 -3.27 13.69 -5.50
N ASP A 13 -3.84 14.84 -5.14
CA ASP A 13 -5.26 15.16 -5.41
C ASP A 13 -5.59 15.27 -6.90
N SER A 14 -4.62 15.58 -7.76
CA SER A 14 -4.79 15.67 -9.21
C SER A 14 -4.87 14.31 -9.93
N LEU A 15 -4.53 13.22 -9.23
CA LEU A 15 -4.54 11.86 -9.77
C LEU A 15 -5.63 11.04 -9.10
N SER A 16 -6.52 10.47 -9.91
CA SER A 16 -7.59 9.59 -9.42
C SER A 16 -7.15 8.14 -9.27
N ASN A 17 -6.07 7.74 -9.93
CA ASN A 17 -5.55 6.38 -9.89
C ASN A 17 -4.07 6.36 -10.26
N TYR A 18 -3.38 5.34 -9.77
CA TYR A 18 -1.99 5.06 -10.06
C TYR A 18 -1.77 3.56 -9.98
N ASN A 19 -1.04 3.01 -10.94
CA ASN A 19 -0.66 1.61 -10.92
C ASN A 19 0.84 1.50 -11.18
N SER A 20 1.51 0.64 -10.43
CA SER A 20 2.90 0.29 -10.67
C SER A 20 3.16 -1.15 -10.30
N GLU A 21 3.88 -1.82 -11.18
CA GLU A 21 4.28 -3.20 -11.01
C GLU A 21 5.77 -3.37 -11.30
N HIS A 22 6.40 -4.25 -10.55
CA HIS A 22 7.80 -4.61 -10.73
C HIS A 22 7.94 -6.12 -10.68
N SER A 23 8.51 -6.68 -11.75
CA SER A 23 8.81 -8.12 -11.85
C SER A 23 10.25 -8.36 -11.43
N GLY A 24 10.42 -9.00 -10.28
CA GLY A 24 11.73 -9.36 -9.75
C GLY A 24 11.94 -10.88 -9.69
N PRO A 25 13.12 -11.34 -9.24
CA PRO A 25 13.44 -12.77 -9.15
C PRO A 25 12.55 -13.54 -8.17
N TYR A 26 11.90 -12.85 -7.22
CA TYR A 26 10.98 -13.46 -6.25
C TYR A 26 9.51 -13.46 -6.73
N GLY A 27 9.20 -12.78 -7.84
CA GLY A 27 7.84 -12.64 -8.37
C GLY A 27 7.44 -11.19 -8.60
N LYS A 28 6.14 -10.97 -8.85
CA LYS A 28 5.57 -9.66 -9.14
C LYS A 28 5.24 -8.91 -7.85
N ILE A 29 5.74 -7.69 -7.75
CA ILE A 29 5.37 -6.71 -6.72
C ILE A 29 4.40 -5.73 -7.37
N VAL A 30 3.24 -5.50 -6.76
CA VAL A 30 2.24 -4.53 -7.24
C VAL A 30 1.99 -3.49 -6.17
N SER A 31 1.92 -2.23 -6.59
CA SER A 31 1.54 -1.08 -5.78
C SER A 31 0.60 -0.20 -6.60
N SER A 32 -0.69 -0.30 -6.34
CA SER A 32 -1.73 0.35 -7.13
C SER A 32 -2.73 1.02 -6.21
N TRP A 33 -3.04 2.29 -6.41
CA TRP A 33 -4.07 2.97 -5.65
C TRP A 33 -5.09 3.65 -6.54
N LYS A 34 -6.33 3.71 -6.06
CA LYS A 34 -7.44 4.43 -6.70
C LYS A 34 -8.16 5.28 -5.67
N ARG A 35 -8.44 6.52 -6.03
CA ARG A 35 -9.23 7.45 -5.25
C ARG A 35 -10.67 7.44 -5.73
N ILE A 36 -11.60 7.30 -4.79
CA ILE A 36 -13.04 7.39 -5.02
C ILE A 36 -13.59 8.40 -4.00
N GLY A 37 -13.87 9.61 -4.48
CA GLY A 37 -14.23 10.74 -3.63
C GLY A 37 -13.12 11.09 -2.64
N LYS A 38 -13.39 10.89 -1.34
CA LYS A 38 -12.42 11.11 -0.25
C LYS A 38 -11.69 9.83 0.20
N THR A 39 -12.09 8.66 -0.31
CA THR A 39 -11.51 7.38 0.08
C THR A 39 -10.46 6.94 -0.93
N ILE A 40 -9.32 6.45 -0.45
CA ILE A 40 -8.27 5.86 -1.29
C ILE A 40 -8.21 4.37 -1.01
N PHE A 41 -8.30 3.57 -2.07
CA PHE A 41 -8.12 2.13 -2.06
C PHE A 41 -6.71 1.85 -2.56
N TYR A 42 -5.85 1.34 -1.69
CA TYR A 42 -4.46 1.01 -2.01
C TYR A 42 -4.26 -0.50 -1.99
N HIS A 43 -4.05 -1.06 -3.18
CA HIS A 43 -3.80 -2.46 -3.44
C HIS A 43 -2.30 -2.75 -3.52
N VAL A 44 -1.86 -3.74 -2.76
CA VAL A 44 -0.46 -4.14 -2.68
C VAL A 44 -0.33 -5.65 -2.79
N ILE A 45 0.52 -6.12 -3.70
CA ILE A 45 0.87 -7.54 -3.83
C ILE A 45 2.35 -7.69 -3.56
N ILE A 46 2.69 -8.49 -2.56
CA ILE A 46 4.07 -8.88 -2.24
C ILE A 46 4.23 -10.37 -2.52
N PRO A 47 5.20 -10.78 -3.36
CA PRO A 47 5.35 -12.17 -3.74
C PRO A 47 5.85 -13.03 -2.56
N ALA A 48 5.74 -14.35 -2.71
CA ALA A 48 6.25 -15.31 -1.74
C ALA A 48 7.75 -15.10 -1.48
N ASN A 49 8.21 -15.39 -0.26
CA ASN A 49 9.60 -15.17 0.19
C ASN A 49 10.08 -13.71 0.22
N SER A 50 9.19 -12.74 0.04
CA SER A 50 9.45 -11.32 0.23
C SER A 50 8.55 -10.71 1.32
N ASN A 51 8.94 -9.55 1.81
CA ASN A 51 8.16 -8.74 2.75
C ASN A 51 8.23 -7.26 2.38
N ALA A 52 7.36 -6.43 2.96
CA ALA A 52 7.36 -5.01 2.67
C ALA A 52 7.06 -4.13 3.88
N THR A 53 7.64 -2.93 3.85
CA THR A 53 7.27 -1.83 4.74
C THR A 53 6.55 -0.77 3.94
N ILE A 54 5.34 -0.40 4.35
CA ILE A 54 4.55 0.66 3.77
C ILE A 54 4.63 1.90 4.66
N TYR A 55 4.92 3.05 4.06
CA TYR A 55 4.81 4.35 4.70
C TYR A 55 3.62 5.08 4.11
N PHE A 56 2.52 5.16 4.86
CA PHE A 56 1.32 5.84 4.38
C PHE A 56 1.52 7.37 4.49
N PRO A 57 1.45 8.13 3.38
CA PRO A 57 1.59 9.59 3.38
C PRO A 57 0.29 10.27 3.85
N ILE A 58 -0.14 9.97 5.08
CA ILE A 58 -1.44 10.43 5.58
C ILE A 58 -1.31 11.49 6.67
N THR A 59 -2.34 12.32 6.79
CA THR A 59 -2.48 13.31 7.85
C THR A 59 -3.07 12.69 9.12
N LYS A 60 -2.95 13.37 10.27
CA LYS A 60 -3.51 12.91 11.56
C LYS A 60 -5.02 12.66 11.58
N ARG A 61 -5.76 13.19 10.60
CA ARG A 61 -7.22 13.03 10.50
C ARG A 61 -7.61 11.80 9.69
N GLN A 62 -6.72 11.30 8.85
CA GLN A 62 -6.98 10.15 7.99
C GLN A 62 -6.79 8.85 8.75
N LYS A 63 -7.67 7.89 8.48
CA LYS A 63 -7.66 6.57 9.09
C LYS A 63 -7.38 5.53 8.02
N VAL A 64 -6.49 4.59 8.32
CA VAL A 64 -6.16 3.47 7.43
C VAL A 64 -6.78 2.20 7.98
N TYR A 65 -7.40 1.43 7.10
CA TYR A 65 -8.01 0.16 7.40
C TYR A 65 -7.39 -0.93 6.53
N VAL A 66 -7.24 -2.12 7.08
CA VAL A 66 -6.88 -3.35 6.36
C VAL A 66 -7.78 -4.46 6.88
N ASP A 67 -8.38 -5.25 6.00
CA ASP A 67 -9.32 -6.32 6.37
C ASP A 67 -10.38 -5.87 7.40
N ASN A 68 -10.99 -4.70 7.15
CA ASN A 68 -11.98 -4.03 8.01
C ASN A 68 -11.48 -3.62 9.41
N LYS A 69 -10.18 -3.75 9.71
CA LYS A 69 -9.57 -3.34 10.98
C LYS A 69 -8.79 -2.04 10.82
N GLN A 70 -9.02 -1.09 11.73
CA GLN A 70 -8.29 0.17 11.72
C GLN A 70 -6.85 -0.03 12.23
N ILE A 71 -5.89 0.51 11.50
CA ILE A 71 -4.48 0.57 11.92
C ILE A 71 -4.30 1.79 12.83
N LYS A 72 -3.88 1.56 14.09
CA LYS A 72 -3.67 2.64 15.08
C LYS A 72 -2.50 3.56 14.71
N ASN A 73 -1.39 3.00 14.21
CA ASN A 73 -0.17 3.71 13.86
C ASN A 73 0.18 3.51 12.37
N PRO A 74 -0.53 4.17 11.45
CA PRO A 74 -0.39 3.91 10.02
C PRO A 74 0.82 4.57 9.38
N SER A 75 1.61 5.39 10.08
CA SER A 75 2.80 6.04 9.49
C SER A 75 3.84 5.06 8.94
N LYS A 76 3.93 3.87 9.54
CA LYS A 76 4.79 2.76 9.11
C LYS A 76 4.10 1.44 9.42
N TYR A 77 3.82 0.65 8.39
CA TYR A 77 3.16 -0.65 8.53
C TYR A 77 3.95 -1.75 7.83
N PHE A 78 4.21 -2.84 8.54
CA PHE A 78 4.92 -4.00 8.00
C PHE A 78 3.92 -5.05 7.54
N ILE A 79 4.16 -5.59 6.34
CA ILE A 79 3.41 -6.71 5.78
C ILE A 79 4.34 -7.82 5.31
N ARG A 80 3.82 -9.05 5.35
CA ARG A 80 4.49 -10.22 4.77
C ARG A 80 4.07 -10.37 3.29
N SER A 81 4.49 -11.46 2.66
CA SER A 81 3.98 -11.87 1.36
C SER A 81 2.47 -12.04 1.40
N GLY A 82 1.78 -11.59 0.37
CA GLY A 82 0.33 -11.66 0.30
C GLY A 82 -0.26 -10.56 -0.56
N ASN A 83 -1.58 -10.60 -0.68
CA ASN A 83 -2.37 -9.56 -1.32
C ASN A 83 -3.09 -8.77 -0.24
N TYR A 84 -2.88 -7.45 -0.22
CA TYR A 84 -3.46 -6.55 0.76
C TYR A 84 -4.23 -5.44 0.07
N THR A 85 -5.38 -5.09 0.63
CA THR A 85 -6.12 -3.90 0.25
C THR A 85 -6.28 -3.00 1.47
N PHE A 86 -5.65 -1.83 1.40
CA PHE A 86 -5.75 -0.79 2.39
C PHE A 86 -6.78 0.24 1.97
N ILE A 87 -7.61 0.68 2.92
CA ILE A 87 -8.62 1.70 2.70
C ILE A 87 -8.25 2.90 3.56
N ILE A 88 -7.97 4.03 2.94
CA ILE A 88 -7.69 5.29 3.63
C ILE A 88 -8.93 6.17 3.52
N LYS A 89 -9.46 6.62 4.67
CA LYS A 89 -10.63 7.49 4.79
C LYS A 89 -10.29 8.76 5.55
#